data_AF-A0A3L6L1Y6-F1
#
_entry.id   AF-A0A3L6L1Y6-F1
#
_cell.length_a   1.000
_cell.length_b   1.000
_cell.length_c   1.000
_cell.angle_alpha   90.00
_cell.angle_beta   90.00
_cell.angle_gamma   90.00
#
_symmetry.space_group_name_H-M   'P 1'
#
loop_
_entity.id
_entity.type
_entity.pdbx_description
1 polymer ?
#
loop_
_entity_poly.entity_id
_entity_poly.type
_entity_poly.pdbx_seq_one_letter_code
_entity_poly.pdbx_strand_id
1 'polypeptide(L)'
;MSDVKGALTRLERLHEACGGAGFSTVGALPADGGANMSVNEVGSYEKGQYHVACLMKRARESMTILAETGESMDIARRAEISNSIRRDMSAVKKECTALNRVAMKEGKRGDYMQLLSFVNKTEQFQRRLHNGPVLGEASGAIGDGSTHVGGTTPGVPEANAVTADSENREVGSFISASEVEGFLQFFEETRKRDAEIDQVLERISAGVTRLQENALTLRSELCTQQRLLDDTEEKVDGIHAKLDSLNIKLRRTLEQVDKDRMSVYILCCLLLLGIYGAIYNVSR
;
A
#
# COMPACT_ATOMS: atom_id res chain seq x y z
N MET A 1 12.16 32.57 -44.20
CA MET A 1 11.69 32.68 -42.80
C MET A 1 10.16 32.80 -42.64
N SER A 2 9.39 33.18 -43.67
CA SER A 2 7.91 33.21 -43.58
C SER A 2 7.28 31.81 -43.63
N ASP A 3 7.92 30.87 -44.34
CA ASP A 3 7.38 29.53 -44.56
C ASP A 3 7.38 28.66 -43.29
N VAL A 4 8.41 28.82 -42.45
CA VAL A 4 8.53 28.11 -41.15
C VAL A 4 7.46 28.57 -40.17
N LYS A 5 7.10 29.86 -40.18
CA LYS A 5 6.02 30.40 -39.34
C LYS A 5 4.65 29.90 -39.81
N GLY A 6 4.46 29.73 -41.11
CA GLY A 6 3.24 29.14 -41.69
C GLY A 6 3.10 27.64 -41.36
N ALA A 7 4.21 26.90 -41.37
CA ALA A 7 4.24 25.50 -40.96
C ALA A 7 3.92 25.33 -39.47
N LEU A 8 4.50 26.18 -38.60
CA LEU A 8 4.23 26.17 -37.16
C LEU A 8 2.78 26.49 -36.81
N THR A 9 2.18 27.50 -37.46
CA THR A 9 0.75 27.83 -37.24
C THR A 9 -0.21 26.79 -37.82
N ARG A 10 0.24 25.97 -38.79
CA ARG A 10 -0.53 24.81 -39.25
C ARG A 10 -0.43 23.64 -38.28
N LEU A 11 0.74 23.39 -37.70
CA LEU A 11 0.95 22.40 -36.65
C LEU A 11 0.16 22.72 -35.38
N GLU A 12 0.10 23.99 -34.98
CA GLU A 12 -0.67 24.46 -33.83
C GLU A 12 -2.18 24.27 -34.02
N ARG A 13 -2.69 24.53 -35.22
CA ARG A 13 -4.10 24.25 -35.57
C ARG A 13 -4.43 22.76 -35.67
N LEU A 14 -3.47 21.93 -36.10
CA LEU A 14 -3.63 20.47 -36.13
C LEU A 14 -3.60 19.87 -34.71
N HIS A 15 -2.80 20.45 -33.81
CA HIS A 15 -2.77 20.09 -32.39
C HIS A 15 -4.11 20.41 -31.69
N GLU A 16 -4.74 21.55 -32.00
CA GLU A 16 -6.11 21.85 -31.53
C GLU A 16 -7.16 20.94 -32.16
N ALA A 17 -7.07 20.65 -33.46
CA ALA A 17 -8.06 19.83 -34.18
C ALA A 17 -7.98 18.32 -33.86
N CYS A 18 -6.81 17.81 -33.47
CA CYS A 18 -6.60 16.41 -33.07
C CYS A 18 -6.83 16.14 -31.57
N GLY A 19 -7.42 17.08 -30.82
CA GLY A 19 -7.85 16.81 -29.44
C GLY A 19 -6.90 17.27 -28.34
N GLY A 20 -6.11 18.32 -28.58
CA GLY A 20 -5.31 19.00 -27.54
C GLY A 20 -6.14 19.78 -26.49
N ALA A 21 -7.46 19.58 -26.43
CA ALA A 21 -8.34 20.16 -25.42
C ALA A 21 -8.90 19.02 -24.53
N GLY A 22 -8.08 18.58 -23.57
CA GLY A 22 -8.51 17.54 -22.63
C GLY A 22 -7.51 17.13 -21.55
N PHE A 23 -6.43 17.88 -21.31
CA PHE A 23 -5.54 17.64 -20.17
C PHE A 23 -5.40 18.89 -19.31
N SER A 24 -6.52 19.32 -18.76
CA SER A 24 -6.57 20.28 -17.65
C SER A 24 -7.83 19.97 -16.87
N THR A 25 -7.67 19.16 -15.81
CA THR A 25 -8.49 19.04 -14.57
C THR A 25 -8.66 17.60 -14.09
N VAL A 26 -7.56 16.90 -13.80
CA VAL A 26 -7.60 15.87 -12.75
C VAL A 26 -6.37 16.02 -11.86
N GLY A 27 -6.58 16.61 -10.69
CA GLY A 27 -5.75 16.42 -9.50
C GLY A 27 -4.36 17.02 -9.56
N ALA A 28 -4.23 18.28 -9.13
CA ALA A 28 -3.04 18.67 -8.41
C ALA A 28 -2.90 17.72 -7.20
N LEU A 29 -2.04 16.71 -7.30
CA LEU A 29 -1.48 16.09 -6.11
C LEU A 29 -0.42 17.06 -5.57
N PRO A 30 -0.50 17.46 -4.29
CA PRO A 30 0.65 18.10 -3.67
C PRO A 30 1.80 17.09 -3.72
N ALA A 31 2.94 17.54 -4.22
CA ALA A 31 4.22 16.90 -3.99
C ALA A 31 4.55 17.05 -2.50
N ASP A 32 3.89 16.26 -1.67
CA ASP A 32 4.32 16.03 -0.30
C ASP A 32 5.22 14.79 -0.27
N GLY A 33 6.27 14.87 0.52
CA GLY A 33 7.31 13.85 0.64
C GLY A 33 6.73 12.54 1.15
N GLY A 34 6.25 11.71 0.22
CA GLY A 34 5.75 10.37 0.50
C GLY A 34 6.89 9.45 0.91
N ALA A 35 7.10 9.33 2.22
CA ALA A 35 7.72 8.14 2.79
C ALA A 35 7.07 6.92 2.14
N ASN A 36 7.88 6.00 1.63
CA ASN A 36 7.47 4.68 1.17
C ASN A 36 6.78 3.94 2.33
N MET A 37 5.48 4.20 2.54
CA MET A 37 4.65 3.40 3.42
C MET A 37 4.20 2.22 2.58
N SER A 38 4.83 1.08 2.82
CA SER A 38 4.51 -0.13 2.07
C SER A 38 3.03 -0.45 2.28
N VAL A 39 2.32 -0.88 1.23
CA VAL A 39 0.90 -1.28 1.34
C VAL A 39 0.69 -2.35 2.44
N ASN A 40 1.76 -3.09 2.80
CA ASN A 40 1.78 -4.04 3.92
C ASN A 40 1.81 -3.41 5.32
N GLU A 41 2.15 -2.13 5.47
CA GLU A 41 2.16 -1.40 6.74
C GLU A 41 0.82 -0.72 7.05
N VAL A 42 -0.06 -0.57 6.04
CA VAL A 42 -1.39 -0.01 6.25
C VAL A 42 -2.24 -1.05 6.99
N GLY A 43 -2.46 -0.82 8.29
CA GLY A 43 -3.38 -1.63 9.09
C GLY A 43 -2.78 -2.90 9.72
N SER A 44 -1.46 -3.10 9.68
CA SER A 44 -0.84 -4.31 10.24
C SER A 44 -1.06 -4.42 11.76
N TYR A 45 -0.91 -3.31 12.49
CA TYR A 45 -1.29 -3.25 13.89
C TYR A 45 -2.80 -3.46 14.11
N GLU A 46 -3.66 -2.79 13.36
CA GLU A 46 -5.13 -2.86 13.52
C GLU A 46 -5.66 -4.26 13.29
N LYS A 47 -5.17 -4.95 12.26
CA LYS A 47 -5.50 -6.35 11.99
C LYS A 47 -5.05 -7.26 13.13
N GLY A 48 -3.85 -7.03 13.66
CA GLY A 48 -3.36 -7.74 14.84
C GLY A 48 -4.19 -7.45 16.09
N GLN A 49 -4.61 -6.20 16.31
CA GLN A 49 -5.48 -5.79 17.40
C GLN A 49 -6.86 -6.46 17.30
N TYR A 50 -7.46 -6.50 16.12
CA TYR A 50 -8.73 -7.18 15.88
C TYR A 50 -8.63 -8.68 16.11
N HIS A 51 -7.53 -9.30 15.67
CA HIS A 51 -7.27 -10.73 15.92
C HIS A 51 -7.20 -11.04 17.42
N VAL A 52 -6.42 -10.25 18.18
CA VAL A 52 -6.35 -10.39 19.64
C VAL A 52 -7.72 -10.16 20.29
N ALA A 53 -8.48 -9.17 19.83
CA ALA A 53 -9.83 -8.91 20.33
C ALA A 53 -10.80 -10.09 20.07
N CYS A 54 -10.69 -10.76 18.92
CA CYS A 54 -11.44 -11.98 18.60
C CYS A 54 -11.10 -13.14 19.56
N LEU A 55 -9.80 -13.36 19.81
CA LEU A 55 -9.36 -14.38 20.76
C LEU A 55 -9.87 -14.09 22.17
N MET A 56 -9.81 -12.82 22.61
CA MET A 56 -10.33 -12.40 23.91
C MET A 56 -11.84 -12.57 24.01
N LYS A 57 -12.58 -12.23 22.95
CA LYS A 57 -14.04 -12.42 22.90
C LYS A 57 -14.39 -13.90 23.05
N ARG A 58 -13.74 -14.78 22.28
CA ARG A 58 -13.93 -16.23 22.36
C ARG A 58 -13.59 -16.79 23.75
N ALA A 59 -12.51 -16.31 24.35
CA ALA A 59 -12.11 -16.69 25.70
C ALA A 59 -13.17 -16.24 26.73
N ARG A 60 -13.66 -15.00 26.64
CA ARG A 60 -14.71 -14.47 27.53
C ARG A 60 -16.04 -15.19 27.39
N GLU A 61 -16.47 -15.51 26.17
CA GLU A 61 -17.68 -16.30 25.92
C GLU A 61 -17.57 -17.70 26.55
N SER A 62 -16.42 -18.36 26.36
CA SER A 62 -16.14 -19.67 26.97
C SER A 62 -16.14 -19.61 28.49
N MET A 63 -15.59 -18.53 29.06
CA MET A 63 -15.60 -18.25 30.50
C MET A 63 -17.02 -18.01 31.04
N THR A 64 -17.87 -17.28 30.31
CA THR A 64 -19.28 -17.05 30.67
C THR A 64 -20.06 -18.35 30.65
N ILE A 65 -19.91 -19.18 29.61
CA ILE A 65 -20.55 -20.50 29.54
C ILE A 65 -20.16 -21.36 30.75
N LEU A 66 -18.88 -21.36 31.11
CA LEU A 66 -18.37 -22.09 32.26
C LEU A 66 -18.92 -21.56 33.59
N ALA A 67 -19.14 -20.25 33.71
CA ALA A 67 -19.71 -19.62 34.90
C ALA A 67 -21.21 -19.94 35.05
N GLU A 68 -21.98 -19.88 33.96
CA GLU A 68 -23.44 -20.07 33.99
C GLU A 68 -23.87 -21.53 34.04
N THR A 69 -23.21 -22.39 33.25
CA THR A 69 -23.64 -23.77 33.04
C THR A 69 -22.71 -24.80 33.63
N GLY A 70 -21.55 -24.37 34.16
CA GLY A 70 -20.48 -25.26 34.61
C GLY A 70 -20.98 -26.38 35.52
N GLU A 71 -21.75 -26.05 36.57
CA GLU A 71 -22.28 -27.00 37.57
C GLU A 71 -23.12 -28.13 36.98
N SER A 72 -23.84 -27.89 35.88
CA SER A 72 -24.68 -28.89 35.21
C SER A 72 -23.95 -29.73 34.15
N MET A 73 -22.72 -29.34 33.79
CA MET A 73 -21.99 -29.94 32.68
C MET A 73 -21.22 -31.20 33.08
N ASP A 74 -21.15 -32.14 32.14
CA ASP A 74 -20.25 -33.29 32.23
C ASP A 74 -18.78 -32.86 32.41
N ILE A 75 -18.03 -33.68 33.16
CA ILE A 75 -16.64 -33.43 33.54
C ILE A 75 -15.76 -33.28 32.29
N ALA A 76 -15.97 -34.12 31.27
CA ALA A 76 -15.20 -34.04 30.03
C ALA A 76 -15.45 -32.73 29.28
N ARG A 77 -16.72 -32.31 29.17
CA ARG A 77 -17.10 -31.06 28.50
C ARG A 77 -16.61 -29.83 29.26
N ARG A 78 -16.64 -29.85 30.59
CA ARG A 78 -16.07 -28.80 31.44
C ARG A 78 -14.55 -28.69 31.26
N ALA A 79 -13.85 -29.82 31.19
CA ALA A 79 -12.41 -29.86 30.94
C ALA A 79 -12.04 -29.35 29.54
N GLU A 80 -12.85 -29.65 28.52
CA GLU A 80 -12.69 -29.13 27.16
C GLU A 80 -12.75 -27.60 27.12
N ILE A 81 -13.78 -27.00 27.71
CA ILE A 81 -13.93 -25.54 27.79
C ILE A 81 -12.79 -24.91 28.59
N SER A 82 -12.36 -25.56 29.68
CA SER A 82 -11.21 -25.06 30.47
C SER A 82 -9.91 -25.07 29.65
N ASN A 83 -9.71 -26.09 28.82
CA ASN A 83 -8.54 -26.18 27.94
C ASN A 83 -8.61 -25.20 26.77
N SER A 84 -9.79 -24.93 26.21
CA SER A 84 -9.97 -23.91 25.17
C SER A 84 -9.66 -22.51 25.71
N ILE A 85 -10.14 -22.18 26.91
CA ILE A 85 -9.82 -20.92 27.61
C ILE A 85 -8.30 -20.76 27.77
N ARG A 86 -7.60 -21.79 28.27
CA ARG A 86 -6.14 -21.74 28.44
C ARG A 86 -5.41 -21.55 27.11
N ARG A 87 -5.86 -22.23 26.06
CA ARG A 87 -5.30 -22.12 24.70
C ARG A 87 -5.47 -20.72 24.16
N ASP A 88 -6.67 -20.17 24.23
CA ASP A 88 -6.99 -18.83 23.72
C ASP A 88 -6.25 -17.75 24.49
N MET A 89 -6.16 -17.87 25.81
CA MET A 89 -5.40 -16.92 26.64
C MET A 89 -3.89 -16.99 26.40
N SER A 90 -3.37 -18.19 26.12
CA SER A 90 -1.96 -18.35 25.70
C SER A 90 -1.71 -17.71 24.33
N ALA A 91 -2.65 -17.87 23.39
CA ALA A 91 -2.58 -17.22 22.09
C ALA A 91 -2.66 -15.69 22.21
N VAL A 92 -3.58 -15.15 23.02
CA VAL A 92 -3.68 -13.70 23.32
C VAL A 92 -2.34 -13.17 23.81
N LYS A 93 -1.69 -13.84 24.77
CA LYS A 93 -0.38 -13.39 25.29
C LYS A 93 0.70 -13.41 24.22
N LYS A 94 0.80 -14.50 23.46
CA LYS A 94 1.79 -14.63 22.37
C LYS A 94 1.61 -13.53 21.32
N GLU A 95 0.39 -13.38 20.81
CA GLU A 95 0.10 -12.39 19.77
C GLU A 95 0.26 -10.95 20.29
N CYS A 96 -0.10 -10.68 21.55
CA CYS A 96 0.11 -9.36 22.16
C CYS A 96 1.61 -9.00 22.24
N THR A 97 2.48 -9.96 22.60
CA THR A 97 3.94 -9.70 22.59
C THR A 97 4.51 -9.44 21.20
N ALA A 98 3.99 -10.13 20.17
CA ALA A 98 4.36 -9.86 18.78
C ALA A 98 3.87 -8.47 18.34
N LEU A 99 2.63 -8.13 18.71
CA LEU A 99 2.00 -6.86 18.38
C LEU A 99 2.68 -5.66 19.02
N ASN A 100 3.31 -5.81 20.19
CA ASN A 100 4.10 -4.76 20.82
C ASN A 100 5.17 -4.18 19.88
N ARG A 101 5.87 -5.05 19.14
CA ARG A 101 6.90 -4.61 18.19
C ARG A 101 6.30 -3.81 17.03
N VAL A 102 5.14 -4.23 16.53
CA VAL A 102 4.43 -3.56 15.44
C VAL A 102 3.89 -2.21 15.92
N ALA A 103 3.28 -2.18 17.11
CA ALA A 103 2.76 -0.96 17.73
C ALA A 103 3.84 0.12 17.92
N MET A 104 5.05 -0.28 18.33
CA MET A 104 6.16 0.67 18.48
C MET A 104 6.67 1.19 17.13
N LYS A 105 6.68 0.35 16.09
CA LYS A 105 7.08 0.75 14.74
C LYS A 105 6.07 1.73 14.11
N GLU A 106 4.78 1.49 14.34
CA GLU A 106 3.70 2.31 13.78
C GLU A 106 3.30 3.51 14.66
N GLY A 107 3.97 3.73 15.81
CA GLY A 107 3.66 4.83 16.73
C GLY A 107 2.38 4.66 17.54
N LYS A 108 1.71 3.50 17.49
CA LYS A 108 0.41 3.21 18.14
C LYS A 108 0.56 2.70 19.58
N ARG A 109 1.46 3.32 20.34
CA ARG A 109 1.74 2.93 21.73
C ARG A 109 0.51 3.08 22.64
N GLY A 110 -0.27 4.14 22.44
CA GLY A 110 -1.48 4.41 23.22
C GLY A 110 -2.53 3.31 23.06
N ASP A 111 -2.85 2.97 21.81
CA ASP A 111 -3.82 1.91 21.47
C ASP A 111 -3.37 0.54 21.99
N TYR A 112 -2.06 0.27 21.96
CA TYR A 112 -1.49 -0.96 22.50
C TYR A 112 -1.64 -1.02 24.02
N MET A 113 -1.43 0.08 24.73
CA MET A 113 -1.68 0.15 26.17
C MET A 113 -3.16 -0.05 26.51
N GLN A 114 -4.07 0.51 25.70
CA GLN A 114 -5.51 0.29 25.86
C GLN A 114 -5.87 -1.19 25.65
N LEU A 115 -5.36 -1.82 24.57
CA LEU A 115 -5.52 -3.25 24.33
C LEU A 115 -5.03 -4.08 25.53
N LEU A 116 -3.83 -3.77 26.03
CA LEU A 116 -3.24 -4.47 27.17
C LEU A 116 -4.10 -4.34 28.43
N SER A 117 -4.75 -3.19 28.64
CA SER A 117 -5.69 -3.02 29.76
C SER A 117 -6.86 -4.00 29.68
N PHE A 118 -7.41 -4.24 28.47
CA PHE A 118 -8.47 -5.22 28.26
C PHE A 118 -7.97 -6.66 28.37
N VAL A 119 -6.74 -6.94 27.92
CA VAL A 119 -6.08 -8.25 28.11
C VAL A 119 -5.95 -8.57 29.60
N ASN A 120 -5.45 -7.61 30.38
CA ASN A 120 -5.31 -7.76 31.83
C ASN A 120 -6.66 -7.97 32.53
N LYS A 121 -7.70 -7.23 32.14
CA LYS A 121 -9.07 -7.46 32.65
C LYS A 121 -9.58 -8.86 32.32
N THR A 122 -9.31 -9.35 31.12
CA THR A 122 -9.69 -10.72 30.69
C THR A 122 -8.93 -11.80 31.47
N GLU A 123 -7.64 -11.58 31.76
CA GLU A 123 -6.85 -12.48 32.60
C GLU A 123 -7.33 -12.47 34.06
N GLN A 124 -7.71 -11.32 34.60
CA GLN A 124 -8.32 -11.25 35.93
C GLN A 124 -9.63 -12.03 35.98
N PHE A 125 -10.45 -11.96 34.93
CA PHE A 125 -11.67 -12.75 34.82
C PHE A 125 -11.38 -14.26 34.85
N GLN A 126 -10.38 -14.72 34.09
CA GLN A 126 -9.92 -16.11 34.13
C GLN A 126 -9.45 -16.53 35.54
N ARG A 127 -8.71 -15.67 36.24
CA ARG A 127 -8.22 -15.94 37.60
C ARG A 127 -9.36 -16.04 38.60
N ARG A 128 -10.39 -15.22 38.49
CA ARG A 128 -11.58 -15.29 39.36
C ARG A 128 -12.36 -16.60 39.14
N LEU A 129 -12.44 -17.08 37.90
CA LEU A 129 -13.00 -18.40 37.57
C LEU A 129 -12.22 -19.54 38.20
N HIS A 130 -10.89 -19.51 38.07
CA HIS A 130 -10.02 -20.57 38.59
C HIS A 130 -9.81 -20.52 40.11
N ASN A 131 -9.90 -19.34 40.73
CA ASN A 131 -9.79 -19.15 42.18
C ASN A 131 -11.15 -19.18 42.89
N GLY A 132 -12.26 -19.40 42.17
CA GLY A 132 -13.52 -19.81 42.79
C GLY A 132 -13.28 -21.10 43.59
N PRO A 133 -13.99 -21.32 44.73
CA PRO A 133 -13.65 -22.43 45.61
C PRO A 133 -13.81 -23.73 44.84
N VAL A 134 -12.68 -24.37 44.55
CA VAL A 134 -12.64 -25.81 44.30
C VAL A 134 -12.90 -26.44 45.66
N LEU A 135 -14.18 -26.53 46.02
CA LEU A 135 -14.61 -27.37 47.12
C LEU A 135 -14.32 -28.82 46.70
N GLY A 136 -13.33 -29.42 47.37
CA GLY A 136 -13.08 -30.85 47.27
C GLY A 136 -11.98 -31.23 46.29
N GLU A 137 -10.72 -31.03 46.71
CA GLU A 137 -9.67 -32.04 46.52
C GLU A 137 -8.52 -31.72 47.48
N ALA A 138 -8.72 -32.05 48.76
CA ALA A 138 -7.60 -32.45 49.61
C ALA A 138 -7.12 -33.83 49.12
N SER A 139 -6.52 -33.86 47.94
CA SER A 139 -5.77 -35.00 47.45
C SER A 139 -4.37 -34.88 48.04
N GLY A 140 -4.08 -35.74 49.00
CA GLY A 140 -2.80 -35.79 49.69
C GLY A 140 -1.66 -36.02 48.69
N ALA A 141 -0.66 -35.14 48.75
CA ALA A 141 0.64 -35.38 48.16
C ALA A 141 1.68 -35.34 49.28
N ILE A 142 2.01 -36.54 49.76
CA ILE A 142 3.28 -36.83 50.42
C ILE A 142 4.38 -36.58 49.38
N GLY A 143 5.34 -35.71 49.69
CA GLY A 143 6.45 -35.35 48.81
C GLY A 143 7.54 -34.60 49.57
N ASP A 144 8.39 -35.39 50.19
CA ASP A 144 9.59 -35.07 50.97
C ASP A 144 10.67 -34.27 50.18
N GLY A 145 11.44 -33.41 50.86
CA GLY A 145 12.51 -32.60 50.26
C GLY A 145 13.03 -31.43 51.11
N SER A 146 13.81 -31.76 52.13
CA SER A 146 14.54 -30.91 53.11
C SER A 146 15.38 -29.73 52.57
N THR A 147 15.34 -28.58 53.27
CA THR A 147 16.46 -27.74 53.82
C THR A 147 15.85 -26.40 54.31
N HIS A 148 16.15 -25.74 55.42
CA HIS A 148 17.23 -25.76 56.41
C HIS A 148 16.83 -24.82 57.60
N VAL A 149 16.95 -25.34 58.83
CA VAL A 149 17.38 -24.69 60.10
C VAL A 149 16.61 -23.49 60.70
N GLY A 150 16.06 -23.74 61.90
CA GLY A 150 16.51 -23.06 63.12
C GLY A 150 15.52 -22.10 63.81
N GLY A 151 14.98 -22.49 64.97
CA GLY A 151 14.38 -21.54 65.93
C GLY A 151 13.29 -22.13 66.81
N THR A 152 13.67 -22.76 67.92
CA THR A 152 12.79 -23.31 68.96
C THR A 152 12.39 -22.23 69.98
N THR A 153 11.10 -22.04 70.26
CA THR A 153 10.59 -21.69 71.61
C THR A 153 9.16 -22.26 71.83
N PRO A 154 8.76 -22.65 73.07
CA PRO A 154 7.54 -23.44 73.33
C PRO A 154 6.44 -22.73 74.18
N GLY A 155 5.18 -23.19 74.03
CA GLY A 155 3.99 -22.88 74.87
C GLY A 155 2.98 -21.96 74.16
N VAL A 156 1.66 -22.17 74.10
CA VAL A 156 0.63 -22.82 74.94
C VAL A 156 -0.59 -23.16 74.02
N PRO A 157 -1.44 -24.18 74.31
CA PRO A 157 -2.62 -24.49 73.50
C PRO A 157 -3.84 -23.68 73.98
N GLU A 158 -4.59 -23.06 73.05
CA GLU A 158 -5.92 -22.56 73.38
C GLU A 158 -6.89 -22.75 72.20
N ALA A 159 -7.88 -23.60 72.45
CA ALA A 159 -9.00 -23.84 71.58
C ALA A 159 -9.91 -22.62 71.59
N ASN A 160 -10.20 -22.06 70.42
CA ASN A 160 -11.41 -21.26 70.22
C ASN A 160 -12.12 -21.77 68.97
N ALA A 161 -13.24 -22.43 69.24
CA ALA A 161 -14.23 -22.84 68.26
C ALA A 161 -14.79 -21.60 67.57
N VAL A 162 -14.48 -21.43 66.29
CA VAL A 162 -15.16 -20.46 65.43
C VAL A 162 -16.48 -21.10 65.02
N THR A 163 -17.55 -20.63 65.67
CA THR A 163 -18.93 -20.86 65.25
C THR A 163 -19.12 -20.29 63.85
N ALA A 164 -19.55 -21.17 62.95
CA ALA A 164 -19.95 -20.84 61.60
C ALA A 164 -21.23 -19.99 61.65
N ASP A 165 -21.10 -18.69 61.40
CA ASP A 165 -22.22 -17.87 60.97
C ASP A 165 -22.23 -17.85 59.45
N SER A 166 -23.19 -18.61 58.92
CA SER A 166 -23.47 -18.79 57.51
C SER A 166 -24.67 -17.93 57.14
N GLU A 167 -24.49 -16.62 57.07
CA GLU A 167 -25.51 -15.74 56.48
C GLU A 167 -24.86 -14.67 55.60
N ASN A 168 -25.35 -14.59 54.37
CA ASN A 168 -25.09 -13.59 53.35
C ASN A 168 -23.78 -13.71 52.54
N ARG A 169 -23.60 -14.86 51.86
CA ARG A 169 -22.72 -14.94 50.69
C ARG A 169 -23.47 -14.41 49.48
N GLU A 170 -23.59 -13.08 49.39
CA GLU A 170 -23.98 -12.42 48.15
C GLU A 170 -23.07 -12.97 47.05
N VAL A 171 -23.66 -13.72 46.12
CA VAL A 171 -23.03 -14.12 44.86
C VAL A 171 -22.86 -12.83 44.08
N GLY A 172 -21.84 -12.06 44.45
CA GLY A 172 -21.49 -10.81 43.81
C GLY A 172 -21.37 -11.11 42.33
N SER A 173 -22.18 -10.40 41.53
CA SER A 173 -22.21 -10.49 40.07
C SER A 173 -20.79 -10.73 39.57
N PHE A 174 -20.57 -11.93 39.04
CA PHE A 174 -19.24 -12.50 38.77
C PHE A 174 -18.42 -11.64 37.80
N ILE A 175 -19.09 -10.68 37.15
CA ILE A 175 -18.56 -9.59 36.34
C ILE A 175 -19.36 -8.32 36.63
N SER A 176 -18.69 -7.16 36.71
CA SER A 176 -19.42 -5.89 36.68
C SER A 176 -19.93 -5.66 35.26
N ALA A 177 -21.25 -5.43 35.09
CA ALA A 177 -21.85 -5.20 33.77
C ALA A 177 -21.14 -4.10 32.96
N SER A 178 -20.58 -3.11 33.66
CA SER A 178 -19.73 -2.04 33.10
C SER A 178 -18.45 -2.55 32.41
N GLU A 179 -17.83 -3.62 32.92
CA GLU A 179 -16.60 -4.19 32.35
C GLU A 179 -16.85 -5.03 31.08
N VAL A 180 -18.04 -5.63 31.00
CA VAL A 180 -18.50 -6.35 29.80
C VAL A 180 -18.82 -5.33 28.70
N GLU A 181 -19.61 -4.31 29.04
CA GLU A 181 -20.01 -3.26 28.11
C GLU A 181 -18.79 -2.53 27.53
N GLY A 182 -17.83 -2.15 28.36
CA GLY A 182 -16.61 -1.48 27.90
C GLY A 182 -15.75 -2.33 26.97
N PHE A 183 -15.77 -3.66 27.09
CA PHE A 183 -15.08 -4.55 26.14
C PHE A 183 -15.87 -4.75 24.86
N LEU A 184 -17.20 -4.86 24.93
CA LEU A 184 -18.04 -4.97 23.74
C LEU A 184 -17.91 -3.73 22.85
N GLN A 185 -17.91 -2.55 23.46
CA GLN A 185 -17.63 -1.30 22.74
C GLN A 185 -16.25 -1.33 22.08
N PHE A 186 -15.20 -1.67 22.81
CA PHE A 186 -13.84 -1.79 22.25
C PHE A 186 -13.76 -2.80 21.10
N PHE A 187 -14.40 -3.96 21.25
CA PHE A 187 -14.44 -4.99 20.22
C PHE A 187 -15.13 -4.48 18.95
N GLU A 188 -16.28 -3.83 19.11
CA GLU A 188 -17.07 -3.30 18.01
C GLU A 188 -16.34 -2.17 17.27
N GLU A 189 -15.70 -1.26 18.00
CA GLU A 189 -14.85 -0.22 17.42
C GLU A 189 -13.66 -0.80 16.65
N THR A 190 -13.02 -1.84 17.19
CA THR A 190 -11.89 -2.52 16.53
C THR A 190 -12.34 -3.26 15.27
N ARG A 191 -13.49 -3.94 15.33
CA ARG A 191 -14.11 -4.61 14.17
C ARG A 191 -14.44 -3.62 13.06
N LYS A 192 -15.04 -2.48 13.41
CA LYS A 192 -15.41 -1.45 12.45
C LYS A 192 -14.16 -0.87 11.77
N ARG A 193 -13.11 -0.57 12.53
CA ARG A 193 -11.83 -0.08 11.98
C ARG A 193 -11.19 -1.08 11.02
N ASP A 194 -11.20 -2.38 11.35
CA ASP A 194 -10.69 -3.43 10.46
C ASP A 194 -11.46 -3.46 9.13
N ALA A 195 -12.80 -3.42 9.19
CA ALA A 195 -13.64 -3.37 7.99
C ALA A 195 -13.44 -2.10 7.13
N GLU A 196 -13.21 -0.95 7.77
CA GLU A 196 -12.88 0.30 7.08
C GLU A 196 -11.53 0.20 6.35
N ILE A 197 -10.53 -0.42 6.98
CA ILE A 197 -9.22 -0.65 6.37
C ILE A 197 -9.34 -1.58 5.16
N ASP A 198 -10.08 -2.69 5.28
CA ASP A 198 -10.31 -3.60 4.16
C ASP A 198 -10.98 -2.90 2.98
N GLN A 199 -11.95 -2.03 3.24
CA GLN A 199 -12.61 -1.24 2.20
C GLN A 199 -11.65 -0.25 1.52
N VAL A 200 -10.75 0.37 2.28
CA VAL A 200 -9.73 1.26 1.72
C VAL A 200 -8.72 0.47 0.88
N LEU A 201 -8.28 -0.71 1.35
CA LEU A 201 -7.38 -1.59 0.60
C LEU A 201 -8.01 -2.07 -0.70
N GLU A 202 -9.32 -2.37 -0.72
CA GLU A 202 -10.03 -2.72 -1.95
C GLU A 202 -9.99 -1.57 -2.96
N ARG A 203 -10.27 -0.33 -2.54
CA ARG A 203 -10.19 0.86 -3.42
C ARG A 203 -8.77 1.06 -3.97
N ILE A 204 -7.75 0.89 -3.14
CA ILE A 204 -6.35 0.98 -3.57
C ILE A 204 -6.05 -0.13 -4.60
N SER A 205 -6.47 -1.36 -4.34
CA SER A 205 -6.23 -2.49 -5.25
C SER A 205 -6.87 -2.27 -6.64
N ALA A 206 -8.08 -1.70 -6.68
CA ALA A 206 -8.75 -1.32 -7.92
C ALA A 206 -8.01 -0.18 -8.63
N GLY A 207 -7.54 0.82 -7.88
CA GLY A 207 -6.72 1.91 -8.42
C GLY A 207 -5.40 1.44 -9.03
N VAL A 208 -4.70 0.53 -8.35
CA VAL A 208 -3.45 -0.08 -8.84
C VAL A 208 -3.69 -0.89 -10.11
N THR A 209 -4.77 -1.67 -10.17
CA THR A 209 -5.14 -2.45 -11.36
C THR A 209 -5.40 -1.53 -12.56
N ARG A 210 -6.13 -0.43 -12.36
CA ARG A 210 -6.37 0.59 -13.40
C ARG A 210 -5.07 1.27 -13.85
N LEU A 211 -4.18 1.58 -12.92
CA LEU A 211 -2.89 2.17 -13.24
C LEU A 211 -2.04 1.21 -14.09
N GLN A 212 -2.07 -0.09 -13.77
CA GLN A 212 -1.40 -1.12 -14.56
C GLN A 212 -1.96 -1.20 -15.98
N GLU A 213 -3.28 -1.20 -16.13
CA GLU A 213 -3.92 -1.19 -17.45
C GLU A 213 -3.53 0.05 -18.25
N ASN A 214 -3.58 1.24 -17.64
CA ASN A 214 -3.16 2.48 -18.27
C ASN A 214 -1.68 2.46 -18.69
N ALA A 215 -0.79 1.92 -17.84
CA ALA A 215 0.62 1.79 -18.16
C ALA A 215 0.88 0.87 -19.36
N LEU A 216 0.10 -0.22 -19.49
CA LEU A 216 0.16 -1.10 -20.66
C LEU A 216 -0.33 -0.40 -21.92
N THR A 217 -1.44 0.34 -21.83
CA THR A 217 -1.97 1.14 -22.94
C THR A 217 -0.96 2.20 -23.38
N LEU A 218 -0.41 2.98 -22.46
CA LEU A 218 0.62 3.99 -22.76
C LEU A 218 1.85 3.37 -23.41
N ARG A 219 2.29 2.20 -22.95
CA ARG A 219 3.40 1.48 -23.59
C ARG A 219 3.08 1.09 -25.03
N SER A 220 1.85 0.65 -25.31
CA SER A 220 1.43 0.31 -26.67
C SER A 220 1.35 1.54 -27.58
N GLU A 221 0.86 2.67 -27.06
CA GLU A 221 0.81 3.94 -27.78
C GLU A 221 2.21 4.48 -28.05
N LEU A 222 3.11 4.44 -27.08
CA LEU A 222 4.52 4.85 -27.26
C LEU A 222 5.21 3.98 -28.32
N CYS A 223 4.97 2.67 -28.34
CA CYS A 223 5.50 1.78 -29.38
C CYS A 223 4.96 2.17 -30.77
N THR A 224 3.68 2.55 -30.84
CA THR A 224 3.05 3.00 -32.10
C THR A 224 3.61 4.35 -32.54
N GLN A 225 3.78 5.30 -31.61
CA GLN A 225 4.37 6.61 -31.86
C GLN A 225 5.83 6.48 -32.33
N GLN A 226 6.61 5.57 -31.75
CA GLN A 226 7.97 5.31 -32.21
C GLN A 226 7.98 4.88 -33.69
N ARG A 227 7.12 3.93 -34.07
CA ARG A 227 7.03 3.48 -35.45
C ARG A 227 6.61 4.60 -36.41
N LEU A 228 5.65 5.43 -35.99
CA LEU A 228 5.23 6.58 -36.79
C LEU A 228 6.35 7.63 -36.95
N LEU A 229 7.21 7.77 -35.94
CA LEU A 229 8.37 8.65 -35.97
C LEU A 229 9.42 8.11 -36.96
N ASP A 230 9.73 6.81 -36.91
CA ASP A 230 10.65 6.16 -37.85
C ASP A 230 10.15 6.29 -39.31
N ASP A 231 8.85 6.05 -39.56
CA ASP A 231 8.23 6.24 -40.89
C ASP A 231 8.28 7.71 -41.36
N THR A 232 8.27 8.66 -40.40
CA THR A 232 8.36 10.09 -40.70
C THR A 232 9.81 10.48 -41.02
N GLU A 233 10.78 9.92 -40.30
CA GLU A 233 12.21 10.10 -40.58
C GLU A 233 12.57 9.61 -41.98
N GLU A 234 12.11 8.41 -42.38
CA GLU A 234 12.32 7.88 -43.73
C GLU A 234 11.73 8.81 -44.81
N LYS A 235 10.54 9.36 -44.57
CA LYS A 235 9.91 10.32 -45.50
C LYS A 235 10.68 11.63 -45.58
N VAL A 236 11.22 12.12 -44.46
CA VAL A 236 12.04 13.34 -44.41
C VAL A 236 13.34 13.13 -45.19
N ASP A 237 14.01 12.01 -44.98
CA ASP A 237 15.22 11.64 -45.72
C ASP A 237 14.95 11.53 -47.23
N GLY A 238 13.82 10.90 -47.60
CA GLY A 238 13.39 10.81 -48.99
C GLY A 238 13.11 12.18 -49.63
N ILE A 239 12.56 13.13 -48.88
CA ILE A 239 12.34 14.51 -49.33
C ILE A 239 13.68 15.25 -49.48
N HIS A 240 14.60 15.11 -48.52
CA HIS A 240 15.93 15.70 -48.60
C HIS A 240 16.71 15.20 -49.83
N ALA A 241 16.71 13.89 -50.06
CA ALA A 241 17.35 13.31 -51.26
C ALA A 241 16.74 13.84 -52.57
N LYS A 242 15.41 14.01 -52.62
CA LYS A 242 14.74 14.63 -53.77
C LYS A 242 15.15 16.09 -53.93
N LEU A 243 15.18 16.86 -52.85
CA LEU A 243 15.58 18.27 -52.84
C LEU A 243 17.01 18.43 -53.36
N ASP A 244 17.94 17.60 -52.89
CA ASP A 244 19.34 17.59 -53.36
C ASP A 244 19.43 17.26 -54.84
N SER A 245 18.70 16.23 -55.30
CA SER A 245 18.67 15.86 -56.70
C SER A 245 18.13 16.99 -57.60
N LEU A 246 17.13 17.74 -57.12
CA LEU A 246 16.56 18.88 -57.82
C LEU A 246 17.55 20.06 -57.84
N ASN A 247 18.25 20.30 -56.73
CA ASN A 247 19.28 21.34 -56.66
C ASN A 247 20.43 21.05 -57.65
N ILE A 248 20.91 19.80 -57.71
CA ILE A 248 21.92 19.36 -58.68
C ILE A 248 21.42 19.53 -60.11
N LYS A 249 20.18 19.12 -60.41
CA LYS A 249 19.58 19.29 -61.75
C LYS A 249 19.48 20.77 -62.12
N LEU A 250 19.02 21.62 -61.20
CA LEU A 250 18.91 23.06 -61.41
C LEU A 250 20.27 23.69 -61.71
N ARG A 251 21.31 23.33 -60.94
CA ARG A 251 22.69 23.78 -61.18
C ARG A 251 23.20 23.36 -62.57
N ARG A 252 23.00 22.11 -62.97
CA ARG A 252 23.37 21.64 -64.32
C ARG A 252 22.63 22.39 -65.41
N THR A 253 21.33 22.62 -65.25
CA THR A 253 20.54 23.40 -66.22
C THR A 253 21.08 24.83 -66.32
N LEU A 254 21.44 25.44 -65.19
CA LEU A 254 22.00 26.80 -65.15
C LEU A 254 23.37 26.86 -65.84
N GLU A 255 24.28 25.93 -65.55
CA GLU A 255 25.57 25.81 -66.25
C GLU A 255 25.40 25.57 -67.75
N GLN A 256 24.43 24.75 -68.16
CA GLN A 256 24.17 24.48 -69.56
C GLN A 256 23.63 25.71 -70.29
N VAL A 257 22.71 26.47 -69.67
CA VAL A 257 22.23 27.75 -70.20
C VAL A 257 23.37 28.77 -70.29
N ASP A 258 24.23 28.85 -69.27
CA ASP A 258 25.40 29.73 -69.31
C ASP A 258 26.38 29.33 -70.43
N LYS A 259 26.64 28.03 -70.61
CA LYS A 259 27.49 27.53 -71.70
C LYS A 259 26.89 27.85 -73.08
N ASP A 260 25.59 27.69 -73.26
CA ASP A 260 24.90 28.03 -74.51
C ASP A 260 25.00 29.54 -74.78
N ARG A 261 24.82 30.39 -73.77
CA ARG A 261 25.04 31.84 -73.93
C ARG A 261 26.48 32.17 -74.30
N MET A 262 27.48 31.54 -73.66
CA MET A 262 28.88 31.72 -74.01
C MET A 262 29.19 31.32 -75.45
N SER A 263 28.57 30.25 -75.96
CA SER A 263 28.72 29.84 -77.36
C SER A 263 28.21 30.91 -78.35
N VAL A 264 27.07 31.54 -78.02
CA VAL A 264 26.50 32.65 -78.81
C VAL A 264 27.41 33.87 -78.78
N TYR A 265 28.00 34.21 -77.63
CA TYR A 265 28.97 35.31 -77.54
C TYR A 265 30.23 35.06 -78.38
N ILE A 266 30.79 33.85 -78.36
CA ILE A 266 31.98 33.49 -79.17
C ILE A 266 31.69 33.61 -80.67
N LEU A 267 30.53 33.11 -81.13
CA LEU A 267 30.11 33.24 -82.54
C LEU A 267 29.98 34.71 -82.96
N CYS A 268 29.38 35.54 -82.10
CA CYS A 268 29.25 36.98 -82.33
C CYS A 268 30.62 37.66 -82.45
N CYS A 269 31.57 37.33 -81.56
CA CYS A 269 32.93 37.85 -81.63
C CYS A 269 33.66 37.44 -82.93
N LEU A 270 33.47 36.19 -83.40
CA LEU A 270 34.07 35.73 -84.66
C LEU A 270 33.52 36.49 -85.88
N LEU A 271 32.21 36.77 -85.90
CA LEU A 271 31.60 37.59 -86.96
C LEU A 271 32.17 39.01 -86.96
N LEU A 272 32.30 39.64 -85.79
CA LEU A 272 32.91 40.96 -85.66
C LEU A 272 34.38 40.97 -86.10
N LEU A 273 35.17 39.97 -85.71
CA LEU A 273 36.56 39.84 -86.18
C LEU A 273 36.64 39.65 -87.69
N GLY A 274 35.74 38.87 -88.28
CA GLY A 274 35.68 38.65 -89.73
C GLY A 274 35.41 39.96 -90.48
N ILE A 275 34.44 40.75 -90.02
CA ILE A 275 34.14 42.07 -90.58
C ILE A 275 35.34 43.01 -90.43
N TYR A 276 35.95 43.04 -89.24
CA TYR A 276 37.13 43.87 -88.97
C TYR A 276 38.32 43.49 -89.86
N GLY A 277 38.57 42.20 -90.04
CA GLY A 277 39.62 41.68 -90.93
C GLY A 277 39.34 42.00 -92.40
N ALA A 278 38.10 41.90 -92.85
CA ALA A 278 37.71 42.29 -94.21
C ALA A 278 37.95 43.79 -94.46
N ILE A 279 37.60 44.65 -93.50
CA ILE A 279 37.88 46.10 -93.58
C ILE A 279 39.38 46.36 -93.59
N TYR A 280 40.16 45.69 -92.74
CA TYR A 280 41.62 45.85 -92.69
C TYR A 280 42.30 45.41 -94.00
N ASN A 281 41.81 44.34 -94.63
CA ASN A 281 42.34 43.83 -95.90
C ASN A 281 41.93 44.71 -97.10
N VAL A 282 40.79 45.41 -97.02
CA VAL A 282 40.38 46.43 -98.01
C VAL A 282 41.11 47.76 -97.80
N SER A 283 41.47 48.08 -96.57
CA SER A 283 42.16 49.34 -96.21
C SER A 283 43.70 49.26 -96.31
N ARG A 284 44.25 48.08 -96.64
CA ARG A 284 45.67 47.84 -96.92
C ARG A 284 45.89 47.75 -98.42
#